data_AF-A0A7S4UTY4-F1
#
_entry.id   AF-A0A7S4UTY4-F1
#
_cell.length_a   1.000
_cell.length_b   1.000
_cell.length_c   1.000
_cell.angle_alpha   90.00
_cell.angle_beta   90.00
_cell.angle_gamma   90.00
#
_symmetry.space_group_name_H-M   'P 1'
#
loop_
_entity.id
_entity.type
_entity.pdbx_description
1 polymer ?
#
loop_
_entity_poly.entity_id
_entity_poly.type
_entity_poly.pdbx_seq_one_letter_code
_entity_poly.pdbx_strand_id
1 'polypeptide(L)'
;DTLLNDPELQIEKPPIWVCDVVAAIFNSLVKDNLDQKVEEMRAVIQPEFHPWLAYYLVKNRASKEVNFHATYIEFFEKLKQPRIFEMVTNMTYDCLRVLLKSVDQAVVSTSHRTVLKNLGYWLGQITLARNKSLKSKQMDLKGALLDAYEHGRLTAVLPLVCKVLEGVQKSKVYKLPNPWTTAIMSLLAEIHDVPSLRTNLMFEVEVLCKHLDIKIGDLKRSDLLSGKRPPPGSNDLSSNARQPAESKGEVGAGGFPGLGAAKAGAEAGGAARGAEGA
;
A
#
# COMPACT_ATOMS: atom_id res chain seq x y z
N ASP A 1 8.65 16.94 -2.95
CA ASP A 1 8.42 16.75 -1.50
C ASP A 1 7.35 17.70 -0.95
N THR A 2 6.38 18.10 -1.78
CA THR A 2 5.37 19.14 -1.50
C THR A 2 4.04 18.59 -0.98
N LEU A 3 3.82 17.27 -1.08
CA LEU A 3 2.54 16.61 -0.78
C LEU A 3 2.06 16.80 0.68
N LEU A 4 2.99 17.03 1.61
CA LEU A 4 2.72 17.24 3.03
C LEU A 4 3.07 18.68 3.49
N ASN A 5 3.22 19.62 2.54
CA ASN A 5 3.34 21.05 2.81
C ASN A 5 1.96 21.71 2.76
N ASP A 6 1.01 21.16 3.52
CA ASP A 6 -0.36 21.67 3.59
C ASP A 6 -0.48 22.68 4.74
N PRO A 7 -1.21 23.81 4.54
CA PRO A 7 -1.46 24.80 5.60
C PRO A 7 -2.04 24.20 6.89
N GLU A 8 -2.82 23.11 6.80
CA GLU A 8 -3.40 22.43 7.96
C GLU A 8 -2.36 21.69 8.81
N LEU A 9 -1.15 21.46 8.28
CA LEU A 9 -0.04 20.83 8.99
C LEU A 9 1.00 21.85 9.47
N GLN A 10 0.66 23.15 9.52
CA GLN A 10 1.56 24.16 10.04
C GLN A 10 1.78 23.98 11.54
N ILE A 11 3.00 23.62 11.91
CA ILE A 11 3.45 23.47 13.28
C ILE A 11 4.58 24.47 13.52
N GLU A 12 4.55 25.13 14.67
CA GLU A 12 5.61 26.05 15.09
C GLU A 12 6.96 25.33 15.10
N LYS A 13 7.95 25.92 14.41
CA LYS A 13 9.27 25.33 14.28
C LYS A 13 10.09 25.69 15.53
N PRO A 14 10.71 24.72 16.23
CA PRO A 14 11.64 24.97 17.30
C PRO A 14 12.85 25.80 16.85
N PRO A 15 13.65 26.30 17.80
CA PRO A 15 14.95 26.88 17.48
C PRO A 15 15.81 25.98 16.59
N ILE A 16 16.63 26.58 15.72
CA ILE A 16 17.43 25.87 14.72
C ILE A 16 18.30 24.78 15.37
N TRP A 17 18.91 25.07 16.52
CA TRP A 17 19.75 24.11 17.24
C TRP A 17 18.99 22.85 17.66
N VAL A 18 17.70 22.95 18.03
CA VAL A 18 16.85 21.77 18.34
C VAL A 18 16.61 20.97 17.07
N CYS A 19 16.30 21.66 15.96
CA CYS A 19 16.06 21.03 14.68
C CYS A 19 17.29 20.24 14.19
N ASP A 20 18.49 20.82 14.34
CA ASP A 20 19.75 20.22 13.92
C ASP A 20 20.08 18.99 14.76
N VAL A 21 19.88 19.06 16.08
CA VAL A 21 20.06 17.90 16.97
C VAL A 21 19.10 16.77 16.61
N VAL A 22 17.81 17.06 16.43
CA VAL A 22 16.81 16.06 16.05
C VAL A 22 17.15 15.42 14.70
N ALA A 23 17.55 16.23 13.73
CA ALA A 23 17.97 15.72 12.42
C ALA A 23 19.21 14.83 12.53
N ALA A 24 20.23 15.23 13.29
CA ALA A 24 21.44 14.46 13.51
C ALA A 24 21.14 13.11 14.19
N ILE A 25 20.23 13.10 15.18
CA ILE A 25 19.76 11.88 15.85
C ILE A 25 19.16 10.92 14.83
N PHE A 26 18.12 11.33 14.10
CA PHE A 26 17.44 10.42 13.18
C PHE A 26 18.30 10.04 11.97
N ASN A 27 19.21 10.90 11.49
CA ASN A 27 20.13 10.58 10.39
C ASN A 27 21.11 9.45 10.72
N SER A 28 21.47 9.30 11.99
CA SER A 28 22.46 8.31 12.45
C SER A 28 21.85 7.20 13.31
N LEU A 29 20.52 7.16 13.46
CA LEU A 29 19.84 6.23 14.33
C LEU A 29 19.91 4.80 13.77
N VAL A 30 20.58 3.92 14.52
CA VAL A 30 20.65 2.48 14.28
C VAL A 30 20.39 1.73 15.58
N LYS A 31 20.26 0.40 15.52
CA LYS A 31 19.96 -0.40 16.72
C LYS A 31 21.06 -0.28 17.78
N ASP A 32 22.32 -0.27 17.36
CA ASP A 32 23.48 -0.30 18.26
C ASP A 32 23.65 0.99 19.08
N ASN A 33 23.22 2.14 18.54
CA ASN A 33 23.32 3.44 19.22
C ASN A 33 21.97 3.94 19.75
N LEU A 34 20.93 3.10 19.74
CA LEU A 34 19.56 3.53 20.02
C LEU A 34 19.42 4.10 21.43
N ASP A 35 19.96 3.43 22.46
CA ASP A 35 19.89 3.92 23.84
C ASP A 35 20.60 5.26 24.02
N GLN A 36 21.78 5.42 23.42
CA GLN A 36 22.51 6.68 23.43
C GLN A 36 21.69 7.81 22.78
N LYS A 37 21.10 7.57 21.61
CA LYS A 37 20.28 8.55 20.89
C LYS A 37 19.01 8.91 21.63
N VAL A 38 18.45 7.99 22.40
CA VAL A 38 17.31 8.28 23.27
C VAL A 38 17.71 9.25 24.39
N GLU A 39 18.86 9.06 25.04
CA GLU A 39 19.34 10.02 26.06
C GLU A 39 19.66 11.40 25.48
N GLU A 40 20.31 11.44 24.31
CA GLU A 40 20.56 12.70 23.58
C GLU A 40 19.25 13.45 23.30
N MET A 41 18.20 12.72 22.86
CA MET A 41 16.89 13.31 22.63
C MET A 41 16.26 13.83 23.93
N ARG A 42 16.32 13.06 25.03
CA ARG A 42 15.74 13.48 26.32
C ARG A 42 16.35 14.76 26.87
N ALA A 43 17.64 15.00 26.61
CA ALA A 43 18.32 16.22 27.05
C ALA A 43 17.82 17.48 26.33
N VAL A 44 17.23 17.34 25.13
CA VAL A 44 16.90 18.47 24.25
C VAL A 44 15.38 18.63 24.05
N ILE A 45 14.62 17.53 24.03
CA ILE A 45 13.20 17.59 23.70
C ILE A 45 12.36 18.07 24.88
N GLN A 46 11.75 19.23 24.72
CA GLN A 46 10.82 19.81 25.69
C GLN A 46 9.36 19.66 25.20
N PRO A 47 8.37 19.68 26.11
CA PRO A 47 6.95 19.49 25.77
C PRO A 47 6.42 20.35 24.62
N GLU A 48 6.87 21.59 24.53
CA GLU A 48 6.56 22.57 23.47
C GLU A 48 7.01 22.12 22.09
N PHE A 49 8.07 21.31 22.00
CA PHE A 49 8.61 20.83 20.73
C PHE A 49 8.02 19.48 20.30
N HIS A 50 7.21 18.83 21.15
CA HIS A 50 6.61 17.53 20.83
C HIS A 50 5.75 17.54 19.56
N PRO A 51 4.89 18.55 19.30
CA PRO A 51 4.10 18.60 18.06
C PRO A 51 5.00 18.65 16.82
N TRP A 52 6.08 19.43 16.87
CA TRP A 52 7.02 19.54 15.76
C TRP A 52 7.81 18.26 15.55
N LEU A 53 8.26 17.61 16.63
CA LEU A 53 8.94 16.31 16.55
C LEU A 53 8.03 15.25 15.89
N ALA A 54 6.75 15.21 16.27
CA ALA A 54 5.77 14.33 15.65
C ALA A 54 5.61 14.61 14.15
N TYR A 55 5.48 15.89 13.77
CA TYR A 55 5.43 16.31 12.37
C TYR A 55 6.68 15.92 11.59
N TYR A 56 7.86 16.26 12.11
CA TYR A 56 9.15 15.93 11.51
C TYR A 56 9.29 14.42 11.30
N LEU A 57 8.99 13.61 12.31
CA LEU A 57 9.10 12.16 12.19
C LEU A 57 8.19 11.63 11.08
N VAL A 58 6.90 11.97 11.11
CA VAL A 58 5.92 11.43 10.17
C VAL A 58 6.23 11.89 8.75
N LYS A 59 6.42 13.20 8.57
CA LYS A 59 6.62 13.80 7.25
C LYS A 59 7.99 13.51 6.68
N ASN A 60 9.06 13.70 7.42
CA ASN A 60 10.41 13.67 6.88
C ASN A 60 11.03 12.26 6.91
N ARG A 61 10.62 11.43 7.87
CA ARG A 61 11.20 10.08 8.07
C ARG A 61 10.23 8.99 7.66
N ALA A 62 9.13 8.81 8.39
CA ALA A 62 8.22 7.68 8.20
C ALA A 62 7.60 7.62 6.79
N SER A 63 7.33 8.77 6.17
CA SER A 63 6.80 8.83 4.80
C SER A 63 7.77 8.35 3.71
N LYS A 64 9.08 8.21 4.03
CA LYS A 64 10.15 7.90 3.06
C LYS A 64 10.96 6.65 3.44
N GLU A 65 11.20 6.45 4.73
CA GLU A 65 12.20 5.54 5.28
C GLU A 65 11.53 4.30 5.92
N VAL A 66 10.78 3.52 5.13
CA VAL A 66 10.03 2.34 5.61
C VAL A 66 10.92 1.34 6.36
N ASN A 67 12.14 1.14 5.87
CA ASN A 67 13.11 0.21 6.48
C ASN A 67 13.50 0.59 7.91
N PHE A 68 13.34 1.86 8.31
CA PHE A 68 13.67 2.36 9.65
C PHE A 68 12.46 2.43 10.58
N HIS A 69 11.25 2.10 10.12
CA HIS A 69 10.03 2.20 10.95
C HIS A 69 10.15 1.41 12.25
N ALA A 70 10.67 0.18 12.21
CA ALA A 70 10.85 -0.63 13.42
C ALA A 70 11.77 0.07 14.43
N THR A 71 12.89 0.62 13.96
CA THR A 71 13.86 1.35 14.79
C THR A 71 13.24 2.63 15.37
N TYR A 72 12.42 3.37 14.62
CA TYR A 72 11.71 4.54 15.14
C TYR A 72 10.71 4.17 16.22
N ILE A 73 9.96 3.09 16.04
CA ILE A 73 9.00 2.61 17.05
C ILE A 73 9.74 2.26 18.34
N GLU A 74 10.82 1.47 18.23
CA GLU A 74 11.65 1.09 19.37
C GLU A 74 12.25 2.33 20.07
N PHE A 75 12.69 3.33 19.30
CA PHE A 75 13.16 4.60 19.83
C PHE A 75 12.11 5.29 20.70
N PHE A 76 10.85 5.42 20.23
CA PHE A 76 9.78 6.04 21.04
C PHE A 76 9.34 5.20 22.24
N GLU A 77 9.41 3.87 22.13
CA GLU A 77 9.19 2.98 23.28
C GLU A 77 10.23 3.20 24.38
N LYS A 78 11.51 3.25 23.99
CA LYS A 78 12.61 3.52 24.92
C LYS A 78 12.61 4.96 25.42
N LEU A 79 12.18 5.93 24.63
CA LEU A 79 12.02 7.32 25.08
C LEU A 79 11.06 7.43 26.27
N LYS A 80 10.12 6.48 26.41
CA LYS A 80 9.15 6.38 27.53
C LYS A 80 8.30 7.65 27.69
N GLN A 81 8.01 8.31 26.58
CA GLN A 81 7.17 9.51 26.50
C GLN A 81 5.87 9.19 25.73
N PRO A 82 4.84 8.61 26.39
CA PRO A 82 3.63 8.14 25.71
C PRO A 82 2.86 9.25 25.00
N ARG A 83 2.91 10.48 25.53
CA ARG A 83 2.29 11.66 24.92
C ARG A 83 2.87 11.98 23.54
N ILE A 84 4.19 11.85 23.37
CA ILE A 84 4.83 12.07 22.07
C ILE A 84 4.38 11.01 21.08
N PHE A 85 4.32 9.75 21.51
CA PHE A 85 3.92 8.66 20.62
C PHE A 85 2.43 8.75 20.22
N GLU A 86 1.57 9.27 21.10
CA GLU A 86 0.20 9.64 20.73
C GLU A 86 0.17 10.80 19.72
N MET A 87 0.98 11.85 19.92
CA MET A 87 1.08 12.95 18.95
C MET A 87 1.57 12.47 17.58
N VAL A 88 2.56 11.56 17.53
CA VAL A 88 3.01 10.89 16.30
C VAL A 88 1.86 10.15 15.62
N THR A 89 1.04 9.46 16.40
CA THR A 89 -0.13 8.74 15.87
C THR A 89 -1.16 9.72 15.27
N ASN A 90 -1.52 10.78 15.99
CA ASN A 90 -2.45 11.81 15.51
C ASN A 90 -1.92 12.50 14.24
N MET A 91 -0.64 12.87 14.25
CA MET A 91 0.02 13.48 13.10
C MET A 91 0.04 12.56 11.88
N THR A 92 0.14 11.24 12.08
CA THR A 92 0.02 10.26 11.00
C THR A 92 -1.37 10.32 10.35
N TYR A 93 -2.44 10.40 11.16
CA TYR A 93 -3.79 10.58 10.64
C TYR A 93 -3.97 11.92 9.93
N ASP A 94 -3.41 13.01 10.46
CA ASP A 94 -3.50 14.33 9.82
C ASP A 94 -2.79 14.34 8.46
N CYS A 95 -1.60 13.76 8.36
CA CYS A 95 -0.89 13.59 7.09
C CYS A 95 -1.69 12.73 6.10
N LEU A 96 -2.24 11.60 6.55
CA LEU A 96 -3.07 10.74 5.70
C LEU A 96 -4.34 11.46 5.22
N ARG A 97 -4.98 12.25 6.07
CA ARG A 97 -6.15 13.06 5.70
C ARG A 97 -5.82 14.05 4.59
N VAL A 98 -4.69 14.76 4.71
CA VAL A 98 -4.21 15.70 3.68
C VAL A 98 -3.96 14.99 2.35
N LEU A 99 -3.27 13.84 2.38
CA LEU A 99 -3.00 13.07 1.16
C LEU A 99 -4.30 12.57 0.51
N LEU A 100 -5.26 12.10 1.31
CA LEU A 100 -6.55 11.61 0.85
C LEU A 100 -7.47 12.71 0.30
N LYS A 101 -7.30 13.98 0.71
CA LYS A 101 -8.01 15.10 0.07
C LYS A 101 -7.65 15.27 -1.41
N SER A 102 -6.42 14.92 -1.78
CA SER A 102 -5.92 14.96 -3.16
C SER A 102 -5.80 13.56 -3.77
N VAL A 103 -6.70 12.64 -3.39
CA VAL A 103 -6.65 11.23 -3.81
C VAL A 103 -6.74 11.05 -5.32
N ASP A 104 -7.44 11.92 -6.05
CA ASP A 104 -7.49 11.88 -7.51
C ASP A 104 -6.10 12.07 -8.14
N GLN A 105 -5.27 12.92 -7.54
CA GLN A 105 -3.87 13.07 -7.94
C GLN A 105 -3.06 11.81 -7.63
N ALA A 106 -3.39 11.10 -6.54
CA ALA A 106 -2.75 9.83 -6.19
C ALA A 106 -3.09 8.71 -7.19
N VAL A 107 -4.26 8.74 -7.85
CA VAL A 107 -4.61 7.76 -8.89
C VAL A 107 -3.61 7.79 -10.06
N VAL A 108 -3.07 8.96 -10.39
CA VAL A 108 -2.09 9.11 -11.49
C VAL A 108 -0.63 9.22 -11.03
N SER A 109 -0.39 9.65 -9.78
CA SER A 109 0.96 9.88 -9.26
C SER A 109 1.51 8.71 -8.45
N THR A 110 2.53 8.03 -8.99
CA THR A 110 3.23 6.94 -8.28
C THR A 110 3.91 7.43 -7.00
N SER A 111 4.52 8.62 -7.00
CA SER A 111 5.19 9.15 -5.80
C SER A 111 4.19 9.42 -4.66
N HIS A 112 3.00 9.94 -4.99
CA HIS A 112 1.93 10.12 -4.01
C HIS A 112 1.46 8.76 -3.46
N ARG A 113 1.24 7.76 -4.31
CA ARG A 113 0.89 6.40 -3.85
C ARG A 113 1.94 5.79 -2.92
N THR A 114 3.23 6.00 -3.21
CA THR A 114 4.31 5.52 -2.33
C THR A 114 4.21 6.14 -0.95
N VAL A 115 3.98 7.45 -0.85
CA VAL A 115 3.81 8.13 0.44
C VAL A 115 2.60 7.60 1.20
N LEU A 116 1.46 7.41 0.52
CA LEU A 116 0.26 6.80 1.11
C LEU A 116 0.55 5.39 1.65
N LYS A 117 1.19 4.52 0.85
CA LYS A 117 1.55 3.16 1.27
C LYS A 117 2.49 3.16 2.47
N ASN A 118 3.49 4.03 2.47
CA ASN A 118 4.46 4.15 3.55
C ASN A 118 3.78 4.58 4.86
N LEU A 119 2.91 5.60 4.82
CA LEU A 119 2.18 6.06 6.00
C LEU A 119 1.08 5.08 6.43
N GLY A 120 0.45 4.34 5.51
CA GLY A 120 -0.47 3.26 5.83
C GLY A 120 0.22 2.15 6.60
N TYR A 121 1.38 1.70 6.12
CA TYR A 121 2.18 0.71 6.82
C TYR A 121 2.61 1.20 8.20
N TRP A 122 3.13 2.43 8.27
CA TRP A 122 3.50 3.09 9.53
C TRP A 122 2.33 3.10 10.53
N LEU A 123 1.14 3.54 10.08
CA LEU A 123 -0.07 3.58 10.90
C LEU A 123 -0.40 2.18 11.45
N GLY A 124 -0.36 1.15 10.61
CA GLY A 124 -0.59 -0.25 11.01
C GLY A 124 0.40 -0.73 12.07
N GLN A 125 1.68 -0.37 11.95
CA GLN A 125 2.71 -0.75 12.91
C GLN A 125 2.59 0.00 14.26
N ILE A 126 2.21 1.29 14.26
CA ILE A 126 2.08 2.06 15.51
C ILE A 126 0.72 1.88 16.21
N THR A 127 -0.25 1.24 15.55
CA THR A 127 -1.60 0.99 16.10
C THR A 127 -1.93 -0.50 16.21
N LEU A 128 -2.37 -1.13 15.13
CA LEU A 128 -2.93 -2.49 15.09
C LEU A 128 -1.93 -3.53 15.62
N ALA A 129 -0.67 -3.45 15.17
CA ALA A 129 0.41 -4.33 15.64
C ALA A 129 0.67 -4.24 17.14
N ARG A 130 0.20 -3.17 17.78
CA ARG A 130 0.33 -2.87 19.21
C ARG A 130 -0.98 -2.99 19.96
N ASN A 131 -1.97 -3.69 19.38
CA ASN A 131 -3.30 -3.89 19.95
C ASN A 131 -4.08 -2.59 20.20
N LYS A 132 -3.76 -1.50 19.49
CA LYS A 132 -4.50 -0.24 19.57
C LYS A 132 -5.49 -0.14 18.42
N SER A 133 -6.70 0.30 18.73
CA SER A 133 -7.75 0.56 17.73
C SER A 133 -7.40 1.72 16.82
N LEU A 134 -7.76 1.61 15.55
CA LEU A 134 -7.82 2.76 14.67
C LEU A 134 -8.93 3.72 15.09
N LYS A 135 -8.70 5.02 14.93
CA LYS A 135 -9.70 6.04 15.20
C LYS A 135 -10.64 6.12 13.99
N SER A 136 -11.76 5.41 14.02
CA SER A 136 -12.69 5.31 12.88
C SER A 136 -13.16 6.66 12.33
N LYS A 137 -13.35 7.66 13.20
CA LYS A 137 -13.67 9.04 12.79
C LYS A 137 -12.57 9.73 11.98
N GLN A 138 -11.33 9.30 12.12
CA GLN A 138 -10.19 9.84 11.39
C GLN A 138 -9.86 9.00 10.16
N MET A 139 -10.09 7.68 10.21
CA MET A 139 -9.88 6.78 9.09
C MET A 139 -10.79 5.55 9.20
N ASP A 140 -11.88 5.56 8.44
CA ASP A 140 -12.72 4.39 8.23
C ASP A 140 -12.24 3.63 6.99
N LEU A 141 -11.48 2.55 7.19
CA LEU A 141 -10.93 1.75 6.09
C LEU A 141 -12.02 1.12 5.22
N LYS A 142 -13.15 0.71 5.82
CA LYS A 142 -14.25 0.08 5.10
C LYS A 142 -14.96 1.11 4.22
N GLY A 143 -15.32 2.25 4.82
CA GLY A 143 -15.91 3.38 4.08
C GLY A 143 -14.99 3.88 2.97
N ALA A 144 -13.69 3.98 3.23
CA ALA A 144 -12.71 4.41 2.23
C ALA A 144 -12.63 3.46 1.02
N LEU A 145 -12.70 2.14 1.22
CA LEU A 145 -12.72 1.17 0.12
C LEU A 145 -13.99 1.29 -0.74
N LEU A 146 -15.15 1.45 -0.09
CA LEU A 146 -16.43 1.60 -0.79
C LEU A 146 -16.45 2.90 -1.61
N ASP A 147 -16.06 4.02 -0.99
CA ASP A 147 -15.95 5.32 -1.65
C ASP A 147 -14.96 5.26 -2.82
N ALA A 148 -13.82 4.59 -2.64
CA ALA A 148 -12.82 4.46 -3.68
C ALA A 148 -13.32 3.62 -4.87
N TYR A 149 -14.08 2.55 -4.62
CA TYR A 149 -14.68 1.74 -5.69
C TYR A 149 -15.65 2.57 -6.54
N GLU A 150 -16.58 3.29 -5.91
CA GLU A 150 -17.62 4.07 -6.61
C GLU A 150 -17.06 5.23 -7.43
N HIS A 151 -15.85 5.69 -7.11
CA HIS A 151 -15.24 6.87 -7.75
C HIS A 151 -13.95 6.57 -8.51
N GLY A 152 -13.58 5.29 -8.69
CA GLY A 152 -12.41 4.92 -9.49
C GLY A 152 -11.06 5.31 -8.86
N ARG A 153 -10.99 5.23 -7.53
CA ARG A 153 -9.83 5.63 -6.71
C ARG A 153 -9.16 4.43 -6.01
N LEU A 154 -9.51 3.18 -6.33
CA LEU A 154 -8.92 1.99 -5.70
C LEU A 154 -7.41 1.92 -5.92
N THR A 155 -6.93 2.39 -7.06
CA THR A 155 -5.49 2.46 -7.39
C THR A 155 -4.66 3.18 -6.32
N ALA A 156 -5.24 4.14 -5.61
CA ALA A 156 -4.60 4.82 -4.48
C ALA A 156 -5.00 4.22 -3.11
N VAL A 157 -6.29 3.94 -2.91
CA VAL A 157 -6.83 3.61 -1.58
C VAL A 157 -6.66 2.15 -1.19
N LEU A 158 -6.80 1.20 -2.13
CA LEU A 158 -6.69 -0.22 -1.82
C LEU A 158 -5.28 -0.58 -1.30
N PRO A 159 -4.17 -0.17 -1.95
CA PRO A 159 -2.83 -0.44 -1.41
C PRO A 159 -2.58 0.19 -0.04
N LEU A 160 -3.15 1.39 0.21
CA LEU A 160 -3.08 2.05 1.52
C LEU A 160 -3.75 1.18 2.60
N VAL A 161 -4.98 0.71 2.35
CA VAL A 161 -5.73 -0.12 3.30
C VAL A 161 -5.02 -1.45 3.54
N CYS A 162 -4.52 -2.11 2.48
CA CYS A 162 -3.74 -3.33 2.62
C CYS A 162 -2.50 -3.12 3.51
N LYS A 163 -1.76 -2.02 3.30
CA LYS A 163 -0.58 -1.71 4.11
C LYS A 163 -0.90 -1.45 5.57
N VAL A 164 -2.04 -0.82 5.89
CA VAL A 164 -2.50 -0.69 7.28
C VAL A 164 -2.77 -2.06 7.91
N LEU A 165 -3.47 -2.94 7.18
CA LEU A 165 -3.85 -4.27 7.66
C LEU A 165 -2.66 -5.22 7.86
N GLU A 166 -1.51 -4.99 7.25
CA GLU A 166 -0.29 -5.76 7.55
C GLU A 166 0.09 -5.71 9.04
N GLY A 167 -0.29 -4.64 9.76
CA GLY A 167 -0.11 -4.54 11.21
C GLY A 167 -0.89 -5.60 12.00
N VAL A 168 -1.95 -6.17 11.44
CA VAL A 168 -2.78 -7.20 12.09
C VAL A 168 -1.96 -8.44 12.43
N GLN A 169 -0.98 -8.83 11.60
CA GLN A 169 -0.18 -10.05 11.79
C GLN A 169 0.53 -10.12 13.15
N LYS A 170 0.85 -8.97 13.75
CA LYS A 170 1.51 -8.90 15.08
C LYS A 170 0.52 -8.68 16.22
N SER A 171 -0.73 -8.32 15.91
CA SER A 171 -1.77 -8.06 16.90
C SER A 171 -2.26 -9.34 17.57
N LYS A 172 -2.62 -9.30 18.85
CA LYS A 172 -3.40 -10.38 19.50
C LYS A 172 -4.90 -10.11 19.45
N VAL A 173 -5.29 -8.84 19.33
CA VAL A 173 -6.68 -8.40 19.36
C VAL A 173 -7.32 -8.39 17.96
N TYR A 174 -6.57 -7.96 16.96
CA TYR A 174 -7.09 -7.77 15.59
C TYR A 174 -6.84 -8.94 14.64
N LYS A 175 -6.12 -9.98 15.08
CA LYS A 175 -5.97 -11.21 14.28
C LYS A 175 -7.34 -11.84 14.03
N LEU A 176 -7.47 -12.53 12.90
CA LEU A 176 -8.65 -13.36 12.64
C LEU A 176 -8.84 -14.38 13.77
N PRO A 177 -10.10 -14.68 14.16
CA PRO A 177 -11.36 -14.27 13.54
C PRO A 177 -11.98 -12.95 14.08
N ASN A 178 -11.16 -11.93 14.40
CA ASN A 178 -11.67 -10.63 14.83
C ASN A 178 -12.75 -10.06 13.87
N PRO A 179 -13.95 -9.68 14.34
CA PRO A 179 -15.04 -9.24 13.46
C PRO A 179 -14.73 -7.99 12.62
N TRP A 180 -14.00 -7.02 13.17
CA TRP A 180 -13.62 -5.80 12.46
C TRP A 180 -12.67 -6.12 11.31
N THR A 181 -11.62 -6.91 11.57
CA THR A 181 -10.68 -7.37 10.54
C THR A 181 -11.39 -8.22 9.49
N THR A 182 -12.22 -9.16 9.93
CA THR A 182 -13.00 -10.05 9.04
C THR A 182 -13.85 -9.22 8.09
N ALA A 183 -14.57 -8.21 8.58
CA ALA A 183 -15.43 -7.37 7.74
C ALA A 183 -14.65 -6.64 6.62
N ILE A 184 -13.43 -6.17 6.90
CA ILE A 184 -12.61 -5.50 5.89
C ILE A 184 -12.01 -6.52 4.92
N MET A 185 -11.53 -7.67 5.42
CA MET A 185 -11.01 -8.74 4.57
C MET A 185 -12.08 -9.33 3.64
N SER A 186 -13.33 -9.44 4.11
CA SER A 186 -14.48 -9.84 3.29
C SER A 186 -14.77 -8.86 2.15
N LEU A 187 -14.65 -7.55 2.41
CA LEU A 187 -14.79 -6.53 1.39
C LEU A 187 -13.62 -6.55 0.40
N LEU A 188 -12.39 -6.74 0.86
CA LEU A 188 -11.23 -6.91 -0.03
C LEU A 188 -11.36 -8.14 -0.92
N ALA A 189 -11.90 -9.25 -0.40
CA ALA A 189 -12.20 -10.44 -1.19
C ALA A 189 -13.32 -10.19 -2.21
N GLU A 190 -14.35 -9.42 -1.87
CA GLU A 190 -15.40 -9.00 -2.82
C GLU A 190 -14.82 -8.10 -3.92
N ILE A 191 -13.97 -7.12 -3.57
CA ILE A 191 -13.28 -6.26 -4.54
C ILE A 191 -12.40 -7.09 -5.46
N HIS A 192 -11.65 -8.05 -4.94
CA HIS A 192 -10.78 -8.93 -5.72
C HIS A 192 -11.54 -9.66 -6.84
N ASP A 193 -12.81 -10.02 -6.60
CA ASP A 193 -13.63 -10.75 -7.56
C ASP A 193 -14.35 -9.81 -8.57
N VAL A 194 -14.14 -8.49 -8.49
CA VAL A 194 -14.70 -7.53 -9.44
C VAL A 194 -14.22 -7.84 -10.87
N PRO A 195 -15.14 -8.02 -11.84
CA PRO A 195 -14.77 -8.28 -13.22
C PRO A 195 -13.83 -7.23 -13.78
N SER A 196 -12.77 -7.69 -14.46
CA SER A 196 -11.77 -6.82 -15.08
C SER A 196 -11.01 -5.90 -14.13
N LEU A 197 -11.02 -6.14 -12.81
CA LEU A 197 -10.13 -5.45 -11.88
C LEU A 197 -8.68 -5.59 -12.35
N ARG A 198 -7.90 -4.50 -12.32
CA ARG A 198 -6.50 -4.56 -12.74
C ARG A 198 -5.69 -5.51 -11.85
N THR A 199 -4.79 -6.25 -12.49
CA THR A 199 -4.01 -7.31 -11.85
C THR A 199 -3.15 -6.83 -10.68
N ASN A 200 -2.61 -5.60 -10.74
CA ASN A 200 -1.87 -5.03 -9.62
C ASN A 200 -2.73 -4.86 -8.37
N LEU A 201 -4.03 -4.55 -8.50
CA LEU A 201 -4.95 -4.44 -7.36
C LEU A 201 -5.34 -5.80 -6.81
N MET A 202 -5.56 -6.79 -7.68
CA MET A 202 -5.76 -8.19 -7.26
C MET A 202 -4.55 -8.68 -6.45
N PHE A 203 -3.33 -8.47 -6.96
CA PHE A 203 -2.10 -8.87 -6.28
C PHE A 203 -1.91 -8.18 -4.93
N GLU A 204 -2.29 -6.92 -4.76
CA GLU A 204 -2.20 -6.25 -3.45
C GLU A 204 -3.07 -6.96 -2.39
N VAL A 205 -4.24 -7.48 -2.76
CA VAL A 205 -5.09 -8.27 -1.86
C VAL A 205 -4.47 -9.65 -1.58
N GLU A 206 -3.96 -10.33 -2.60
CA GLU A 206 -3.31 -11.63 -2.44
C GLU A 206 -2.03 -11.56 -1.58
N VAL A 207 -1.21 -10.52 -1.77
CA VAL A 207 -0.02 -10.27 -0.96
C VAL A 207 -0.39 -10.03 0.49
N LEU A 208 -1.45 -9.27 0.77
CA LEU A 208 -1.97 -9.11 2.13
C LEU A 208 -2.44 -10.44 2.71
N CYS A 209 -3.20 -11.24 1.95
CA CYS A 209 -3.67 -12.55 2.40
C CYS A 209 -2.49 -13.45 2.76
N LYS A 210 -1.45 -13.50 1.91
CA LYS A 210 -0.21 -14.22 2.17
C LYS A 210 0.50 -13.71 3.43
N HIS A 211 0.59 -12.40 3.62
CA HIS A 211 1.19 -11.79 4.82
C HIS A 211 0.43 -12.15 6.10
N LEU A 212 -0.88 -12.34 6.03
CA LEU A 212 -1.72 -12.72 7.16
C LEU A 212 -1.89 -14.25 7.31
N ASP A 213 -1.20 -15.05 6.49
CA ASP A 213 -1.31 -16.52 6.44
C ASP A 213 -2.73 -17.02 6.13
N ILE A 214 -3.44 -16.32 5.22
CA ILE A 214 -4.82 -16.63 4.80
C ILE A 214 -4.81 -17.00 3.32
N LYS A 215 -5.63 -17.99 2.93
CA LYS A 215 -5.94 -18.22 1.52
C LYS A 215 -7.13 -17.37 1.11
N ILE A 216 -7.01 -16.65 -0.01
CA ILE A 216 -8.09 -15.79 -0.48
C ILE A 216 -9.40 -16.54 -0.75
N GLY A 217 -9.33 -17.82 -1.13
CA GLY A 217 -10.51 -18.69 -1.31
C GLY A 217 -11.28 -18.99 -0.02
N ASP A 218 -10.63 -18.91 1.14
CA ASP A 218 -11.25 -19.21 2.44
C ASP A 218 -12.03 -18.01 3.00
N LEU A 219 -11.81 -16.80 2.44
CA LEU A 219 -12.51 -15.60 2.86
C LEU A 219 -13.95 -15.59 2.35
N LYS A 220 -14.91 -15.39 3.24
CA LYS A 220 -16.28 -15.09 2.82
C LYS A 220 -16.32 -13.69 2.20
N ARG A 221 -16.86 -13.58 0.97
CA ARG A 221 -17.07 -12.29 0.30
C ARG A 221 -18.22 -11.55 1.00
N SER A 222 -18.10 -10.23 1.11
CA SER A 222 -19.27 -9.42 1.45
C SER A 222 -20.20 -9.27 0.24
N ASP A 223 -21.31 -8.55 0.45
CA ASP A 223 -22.30 -8.18 -0.56
C ASP A 223 -22.48 -6.65 -0.56
N LEU A 224 -21.39 -5.91 -0.34
CA LEU A 224 -21.42 -4.47 -0.12
C LEU A 224 -21.22 -3.66 -1.40
N LEU A 225 -20.67 -4.28 -2.44
CA LEU A 225 -20.55 -3.70 -3.78
C LEU A 225 -21.80 -3.95 -4.62
N SER A 226 -22.74 -4.78 -4.14
CA SER A 226 -24.01 -5.03 -4.80
C SER A 226 -24.77 -3.73 -5.06
N GLY A 227 -25.15 -3.50 -6.32
CA GLY A 227 -25.82 -2.27 -6.75
C GLY A 227 -24.90 -1.05 -6.94
N LYS A 228 -23.62 -1.13 -6.55
CA LYS A 228 -22.62 -0.09 -6.80
C LYS A 228 -21.90 -0.36 -8.11
N ARG A 229 -21.44 0.71 -8.78
CA ARG A 229 -20.63 0.59 -10.00
C ARG A 229 -19.50 1.60 -9.98
N PRO A 230 -18.30 1.21 -10.46
CA PRO A 230 -17.21 2.15 -10.65
C PRO A 230 -17.52 3.07 -11.83
N PRO A 231 -16.86 4.23 -11.92
CA PRO A 231 -17.10 5.17 -13.00
C PRO A 231 -16.68 4.57 -14.35
N PRO A 232 -17.38 4.90 -15.45
CA PRO A 232 -16.99 4.48 -16.79
C PRO A 232 -15.54 4.91 -17.10
N GLY A 233 -14.73 4.00 -17.64
CA GLY A 233 -13.33 4.29 -17.97
C GLY A 233 -12.40 4.42 -16.75
N SER A 234 -12.82 3.94 -15.57
CA SER A 234 -11.99 3.94 -14.35
C SER A 234 -10.59 3.36 -14.58
N ASN A 235 -9.60 3.98 -13.96
CA ASN A 235 -8.24 3.46 -13.88
C ASN A 235 -8.12 2.19 -13.02
N ASP A 236 -9.18 1.76 -12.34
CA ASP A 236 -9.14 0.55 -11.54
C ASP A 236 -9.46 -0.71 -12.35
N LEU A 237 -10.10 -0.55 -13.51
CA LEU A 237 -10.50 -1.63 -14.40
C LEU A 237 -9.62 -1.68 -15.65
N SER A 238 -9.45 -2.87 -16.19
CA SER A 238 -8.84 -3.09 -17.50
C SER A 238 -9.87 -2.85 -18.60
N SER A 239 -9.48 -2.15 -19.66
CA SER A 239 -10.32 -1.91 -20.84
C SER A 239 -10.69 -3.20 -21.59
N ASN A 240 -9.94 -4.28 -21.36
CA ASN A 240 -10.26 -5.61 -21.84
C ASN A 240 -11.21 -6.30 -20.85
N ALA A 241 -12.43 -5.81 -20.76
CA ALA A 241 -13.53 -6.72 -20.48
C ALA A 241 -13.45 -7.79 -21.56
N ARG A 242 -13.12 -9.03 -21.18
CA ARG A 242 -13.31 -10.19 -22.04
C ARG A 242 -14.78 -10.14 -22.46
N GLN A 243 -15.04 -9.70 -23.69
CA GLN A 243 -16.31 -9.99 -24.33
C GLN A 243 -16.46 -11.51 -24.23
N PRO A 244 -17.58 -12.03 -23.71
CA PRO A 244 -17.89 -13.44 -23.88
C PRO A 244 -17.80 -13.69 -25.38
N ALA A 245 -16.95 -14.63 -25.79
CA ALA A 245 -16.85 -14.99 -27.19
C ALA A 245 -18.25 -15.39 -27.65
N GLU A 246 -18.87 -14.56 -28.49
CA GLU A 246 -20.06 -14.98 -29.24
C GLU A 246 -19.62 -16.18 -30.06
N SER A 247 -20.12 -17.35 -29.69
CA SER A 247 -20.04 -18.56 -30.50
C SER A 247 -20.77 -18.28 -31.81
N LYS A 248 -20.04 -17.85 -32.84
CA LYS A 248 -20.53 -17.89 -34.21
C LYS A 248 -20.63 -19.36 -34.60
N GLY A 249 -21.87 -19.84 -34.62
CA GLY A 249 -22.23 -21.16 -35.09
C GLY A 249 -21.79 -21.40 -36.53
N GLU A 250 -21.50 -22.67 -36.79
CA GLU A 250 -21.21 -23.26 -38.09
C GLU A 250 -22.34 -23.01 -39.10
N VAL A 251 -21.96 -22.80 -40.37
CA VAL A 251 -22.67 -23.37 -41.53
C VAL A 251 -21.61 -23.76 -42.57
N GLY A 252 -21.73 -24.97 -43.10
CA GLY A 252 -20.67 -25.68 -43.80
C GLY A 252 -20.67 -25.64 -45.33
N ALA A 253 -19.71 -26.43 -45.84
CA ALA A 253 -19.67 -27.19 -47.10
C ALA A 253 -19.48 -26.44 -48.44
N GLY A 254 -18.40 -26.81 -49.15
CA GLY A 254 -18.42 -26.92 -50.61
C GLY A 254 -17.09 -26.63 -51.34
N GLY A 255 -16.45 -27.68 -51.88
CA GLY A 255 -15.84 -27.63 -53.22
C GLY A 255 -14.34 -27.34 -53.38
N PHE A 256 -13.54 -28.39 -53.57
CA PHE A 256 -12.37 -28.41 -54.49
C PHE A 256 -12.87 -28.41 -55.95
N PRO A 257 -12.10 -28.01 -57.01
CA PRO A 257 -10.74 -28.53 -57.30
C PRO A 257 -9.76 -27.56 -58.02
N GLY A 258 -8.50 -27.99 -58.23
CA GLY A 258 -7.68 -27.47 -59.34
C GLY A 258 -6.16 -27.51 -59.18
N LEU A 259 -5.52 -28.46 -59.88
CA LEU A 259 -4.09 -28.72 -60.01
C LEU A 259 -3.23 -27.56 -60.57
N GLY A 260 -1.95 -27.54 -60.16
CA GLY A 260 -0.84 -26.92 -60.89
C GLY A 260 0.51 -27.37 -60.34
N ALA A 261 1.27 -28.13 -61.13
CA ALA A 261 2.42 -28.94 -60.74
C ALA A 261 3.80 -28.29 -61.01
N ALA A 262 4.84 -28.97 -60.50
CA ALA A 262 6.27 -28.96 -60.87
C ALA A 262 7.14 -27.84 -60.25
N LYS A 263 8.40 -28.05 -59.83
CA LYS A 263 9.40 -29.17 -59.81
C LYS A 263 10.52 -28.69 -58.84
N ALA A 264 10.98 -29.48 -57.87
CA ALA A 264 12.13 -30.41 -57.87
C ALA A 264 13.55 -29.80 -57.66
N GLY A 265 14.29 -30.41 -56.71
CA GLY A 265 15.73 -30.26 -56.37
C GLY A 265 15.90 -29.98 -54.86
N ALA A 266 16.18 -30.93 -53.94
CA ALA A 266 17.31 -31.88 -53.81
C ALA A 266 18.66 -31.14 -53.96
N GLU A 267 19.63 -31.12 -53.05
CA GLU A 267 20.22 -32.08 -52.09
C GLU A 267 20.88 -31.29 -50.93
N ALA A 268 20.84 -31.70 -49.66
CA ALA A 268 21.64 -32.71 -48.95
C ALA A 268 23.10 -32.31 -48.61
N GLY A 269 23.47 -32.60 -47.34
CA GLY A 269 24.85 -32.62 -46.83
C GLY A 269 25.22 -31.34 -46.07
N GLY A 270 25.75 -31.35 -44.85
CA GLY A 270 26.33 -32.42 -44.05
C GLY A 270 26.86 -31.80 -42.74
N ALA A 271 26.95 -32.64 -41.72
CA ALA A 271 27.20 -32.31 -40.33
C ALA A 271 28.69 -32.02 -39.99
N ALA A 272 28.89 -31.75 -38.70
CA ALA A 272 30.09 -31.93 -37.87
C ALA A 272 31.13 -30.79 -37.90
N ARG A 273 31.88 -30.46 -36.84
CA ARG A 273 31.85 -30.63 -35.37
C ARG A 273 33.21 -30.06 -34.90
N GLY A 274 33.26 -29.44 -33.72
CA GLY A 274 34.49 -29.21 -32.94
C GLY A 274 35.40 -28.09 -33.46
N ALA A 275 36.25 -27.44 -32.67
CA ALA A 275 36.60 -27.51 -31.26
C ALA A 275 37.47 -26.25 -30.94
N GLU A 276 37.63 -25.93 -29.66
CA GLU A 276 38.81 -25.29 -28.99
C GLU A 276 39.51 -24.11 -29.71
N GLY A 277 39.70 -22.95 -29.10
CA GLY A 277 40.26 -22.70 -27.78
C GLY A 277 41.44 -21.74 -27.94
N ALA A 278 41.30 -20.52 -27.42
CA ALA A 278 42.34 -19.56 -26.99
C ALA A 278 41.64 -18.24 -26.63
#